data_AF-A0A954UYW8-F1
#
_entry.id   AF-A0A954UYW8-F1
#
_cell.length_a   1.000
_cell.length_b   1.000
_cell.length_c   1.000
_cell.angle_alpha   90.00
_cell.angle_beta   90.00
_cell.angle_gamma   90.00
#
_symmetry.space_group_name_H-M   'P 1'
#
loop_
_entity.id
_entity.type
_entity.pdbx_description
1 polymer ?
#
loop_
_entity_poly.entity_id
_entity_poly.type
_entity_poly.pdbx_seq_one_letter_code
_entity_poly.pdbx_strand_id
1 'polypeptide(L)'
;HQNETMEPLGPKSRYINRDFEYAHGTENQLTYWTRTGLLTGAPEPDQAPRVAVWDDPTTGSLDDRARAWLEINCAHCHNPQGPARNSGLHLHIDVHQPYQLGVFKTPVAAGQGTGGRLYDIVPGKPDESILLFRLQTTHPGAVMPEFGRSLVQDEAVDLIRQWIAEMPPATPAHAAEPT
;
A
#
# COMPACT_ATOMS: atom_id res chain seq x y z
N HIS A 1 3.48 25.69 11.84
CA HIS A 1 2.91 24.46 12.42
C HIS A 1 1.58 24.22 11.74
N GLN A 2 1.55 23.38 10.70
CA GLN A 2 0.28 23.00 10.06
C GLN A 2 -0.22 21.72 10.71
N ASN A 3 -1.47 21.75 11.17
CA ASN A 3 -2.19 20.59 11.66
C ASN A 3 -2.38 19.62 10.50
N GLU A 4 -1.45 18.69 10.34
CA GLU A 4 -1.67 17.49 9.54
C GLU A 4 -2.68 16.64 10.31
N THR A 5 -3.92 16.61 9.85
CA THR A 5 -4.95 15.74 10.40
C THR A 5 -4.56 14.30 10.10
N MET A 6 -3.99 13.61 11.09
CA MET A 6 -3.91 12.16 11.06
C MET A 6 -5.33 11.61 11.21
N GLU A 7 -5.92 11.23 10.09
CA GLU A 7 -7.12 10.39 10.10
C GLU A 7 -6.72 8.99 10.57
N PRO A 8 -7.37 8.44 11.61
CA PRO A 8 -7.10 7.07 12.03
C PRO A 8 -7.21 6.10 10.85
N LEU A 9 -6.37 5.05 10.86
CA LEU A 9 -6.51 3.85 10.03
C LEU A 9 -7.79 3.09 10.41
N GLY A 10 -8.95 3.73 10.28
CA GLY A 10 -10.23 3.12 10.54
C GLY A 10 -10.48 1.97 9.56
N PRO A 11 -11.22 0.93 9.96
CA PRO A 11 -11.59 -0.14 9.05
C PRO A 11 -12.36 0.44 7.87
N LYS A 12 -11.76 0.42 6.68
CA LYS A 12 -12.47 0.70 5.44
C LYS A 12 -13.35 -0.51 5.11
N SER A 13 -14.58 -0.28 4.64
CA SER A 13 -15.51 -1.34 4.24
C SER A 13 -14.87 -2.39 3.33
N ARG A 14 -14.00 -1.95 2.41
CA ARG A 14 -13.24 -2.82 1.49
C ARG A 14 -12.32 -3.83 2.17
N TYR A 15 -11.85 -3.56 3.38
CA TYR A 15 -11.01 -4.47 4.15
C TYR A 15 -11.82 -5.46 4.97
N ILE A 16 -13.05 -5.14 5.34
CA ILE A 16 -13.90 -5.99 6.19
C ILE A 16 -14.96 -6.76 5.38
N ASN A 17 -15.15 -6.45 4.10
CA ASN A 17 -15.96 -7.25 3.19
C ASN A 17 -15.23 -8.54 2.79
N ARG A 18 -15.11 -9.49 3.72
CA ARG A 18 -14.51 -10.81 3.51
C ARG A 18 -15.14 -11.84 4.45
N ASP A 19 -14.95 -13.10 4.14
CA ASP A 19 -15.38 -14.18 5.03
C ASP A 19 -14.41 -14.28 6.21
N PHE A 20 -14.96 -14.47 7.41
CA PHE A 20 -14.21 -14.59 8.65
C PHE A 20 -14.73 -15.78 9.46
N GLU A 21 -13.80 -16.51 10.07
CA GLU A 21 -14.10 -17.65 10.94
C GLU A 21 -14.51 -17.16 12.34
N TYR A 22 -15.80 -17.20 12.65
CA TYR A 22 -16.31 -16.95 14.00
C TYR A 22 -16.52 -18.26 14.76
N ALA A 23 -16.76 -18.16 16.07
CA ALA A 23 -17.07 -19.31 16.92
C ALA A 23 -18.32 -20.09 16.46
N HIS A 24 -19.25 -19.44 15.73
CA HIS A 24 -20.46 -20.05 15.18
C HIS A 24 -20.34 -20.49 13.71
N GLY A 25 -19.15 -20.37 13.12
CA GLY A 25 -18.87 -20.68 11.72
C GLY A 25 -18.47 -19.46 10.90
N THR A 26 -18.23 -19.70 9.61
CA THR A 26 -17.83 -18.67 8.64
C THR A 26 -19.00 -17.71 8.35
N GLU A 27 -18.76 -16.40 8.48
CA GLU A 27 -19.71 -15.35 8.12
C GLU A 27 -18.94 -14.19 7.48
N ASN A 28 -19.57 -13.47 6.53
CA ASN A 28 -18.98 -12.25 6.00
C ASN A 28 -18.86 -11.19 7.12
N GLN A 29 -17.67 -10.62 7.32
CA GLN A 29 -17.40 -9.73 8.43
C GLN A 29 -18.13 -8.37 8.33
N LEU A 30 -18.37 -7.87 7.11
CA LEU A 30 -19.21 -6.68 6.91
C LEU A 30 -20.66 -6.95 7.35
N THR A 31 -21.19 -8.13 7.00
CA THR A 31 -22.53 -8.57 7.45
C THR A 31 -22.58 -8.71 8.96
N TYR A 32 -21.61 -9.41 9.56
CA TYR A 32 -21.55 -9.62 11.00
C TYR A 32 -21.52 -8.27 11.75
N TRP A 33 -20.63 -7.35 11.37
CA TRP A 33 -20.49 -6.06 12.05
C TRP A 33 -21.72 -5.17 11.89
N THR A 34 -22.38 -5.23 10.73
CA THR A 34 -23.64 -4.52 10.51
C THR A 34 -24.76 -5.11 11.36
N ARG A 35 -24.88 -6.44 11.41
CA ARG A 35 -25.89 -7.16 12.19
C ARG A 35 -25.73 -6.96 13.70
N THR A 36 -24.50 -6.88 14.20
CA THR A 36 -24.23 -6.67 15.64
C THR A 36 -24.17 -5.19 16.04
N GLY A 37 -24.41 -4.26 15.11
CA GLY A 37 -24.40 -2.82 15.38
C GLY A 37 -23.01 -2.20 15.60
N LEU A 38 -21.93 -2.92 15.24
CA LEU A 38 -20.58 -2.36 15.23
C LEU A 38 -20.36 -1.38 14.07
N LEU A 39 -21.14 -1.55 12.99
CA LEU A 39 -21.16 -0.69 11.82
C LEU A 39 -22.61 -0.35 11.45
N THR A 40 -22.84 0.86 10.97
CA THR A 40 -24.16 1.28 10.45
C THR A 40 -24.01 1.85 9.04
N GLY A 41 -25.02 1.66 8.19
CA GLY A 41 -25.05 2.22 6.83
C GLY A 41 -24.13 1.54 5.81
N ALA A 42 -23.62 0.33 6.10
CA ALA A 42 -22.88 -0.45 5.12
C ALA A 42 -23.81 -0.98 4.02
N PRO A 43 -23.38 -0.99 2.74
CA PRO A 43 -24.08 -1.72 1.71
C PRO A 43 -23.99 -3.23 1.94
N GLU A 44 -24.87 -4.00 1.28
CA GLU A 44 -24.78 -5.46 1.25
C GLU A 44 -23.42 -5.91 0.69
N PRO A 45 -22.86 -7.05 1.14
CA PRO A 45 -21.51 -7.48 0.78
C PRO A 45 -21.23 -7.59 -0.73
N ASP A 46 -22.24 -7.96 -1.52
CA ASP A 46 -22.17 -8.06 -2.99
C ASP A 46 -22.12 -6.70 -3.68
N GLN A 47 -22.63 -5.65 -3.01
CA GLN A 47 -22.59 -4.26 -3.45
C GLN A 47 -21.46 -3.45 -2.78
N ALA A 48 -20.75 -4.04 -1.83
CA ALA A 48 -19.65 -3.42 -1.12
C ALA A 48 -18.32 -3.65 -1.86
N PRO A 49 -17.39 -2.68 -1.84
CA PRO A 49 -16.05 -2.91 -2.37
C PRO A 49 -15.36 -4.04 -1.60
N ARG A 50 -14.44 -4.75 -2.26
CA ARG A 50 -13.56 -5.78 -1.68
C ARG A 50 -12.15 -5.56 -2.24
N VAL A 51 -11.13 -5.88 -1.45
CA VAL A 51 -9.74 -5.97 -1.92
C VAL A 51 -9.20 -7.37 -1.71
N ALA A 52 -8.17 -7.72 -2.47
CA ALA A 52 -7.46 -8.98 -2.30
C ALA A 52 -6.81 -9.07 -0.91
N VAL A 53 -6.67 -10.29 -0.43
CA VAL A 53 -5.94 -10.64 0.78
C VAL A 53 -4.47 -10.87 0.39
N TRP A 54 -3.57 -10.06 0.92
CA TRP A 54 -2.19 -9.96 0.43
C TRP A 54 -1.43 -11.30 0.46
N ASP A 55 -1.69 -12.10 1.50
CA ASP A 55 -1.10 -13.41 1.78
C ASP A 55 -1.93 -14.60 1.25
N ASP A 56 -3.02 -14.34 0.51
CA ASP A 56 -3.82 -15.39 -0.13
C ASP A 56 -3.91 -15.19 -1.66
N PRO A 57 -3.10 -15.93 -2.44
CA PRO A 57 -3.11 -15.87 -3.89
C PRO A 57 -4.45 -16.21 -4.56
N THR A 58 -5.38 -16.85 -3.87
CA THR A 58 -6.70 -17.21 -4.42
C THR A 58 -7.66 -16.01 -4.49
N THR A 59 -7.31 -14.90 -3.83
CA THR A 59 -8.19 -13.73 -3.67
C THR A 59 -7.96 -12.61 -4.66
N GLY A 60 -6.91 -12.70 -5.51
CA GLY A 60 -6.61 -11.68 -6.52
C GLY A 60 -5.26 -11.87 -7.18
N SER A 61 -4.97 -11.04 -8.18
CA SER A 61 -3.68 -11.03 -8.87
C SER A 61 -2.54 -10.61 -7.93
N LEU A 62 -1.29 -10.78 -8.38
CA LEU A 62 -0.12 -10.26 -7.64
C LEU A 62 -0.20 -8.74 -7.45
N ASP A 63 -0.66 -8.01 -8.47
CA ASP A 63 -0.85 -6.55 -8.38
C ASP A 63 -1.93 -6.21 -7.33
N ASP A 64 -3.09 -6.86 -7.37
CA ASP A 64 -4.17 -6.62 -6.40
C ASP A 64 -3.70 -6.83 -4.96
N ARG A 65 -2.96 -7.91 -4.71
CA ARG A 65 -2.43 -8.27 -3.39
C ARG A 65 -1.37 -7.30 -2.90
N ALA A 66 -0.41 -6.94 -3.76
CA ALA A 66 0.63 -5.96 -3.43
C ALA A 66 0.03 -4.58 -3.14
N ARG A 67 -0.92 -4.14 -3.97
CA ARG A 67 -1.61 -2.86 -3.82
C ARG A 67 -2.49 -2.82 -2.57
N ALA A 68 -3.16 -3.92 -2.22
CA ALA A 68 -3.90 -4.03 -0.97
C ALA A 68 -2.98 -3.91 0.26
N TRP A 69 -1.81 -4.56 0.23
CA TRP A 69 -0.82 -4.45 1.31
C TRP A 69 -0.28 -3.01 1.45
N LEU A 70 0.06 -2.36 0.34
CA LEU A 70 0.52 -0.96 0.33
C LEU A 70 -0.56 0.00 0.81
N GLU A 71 -1.84 -0.22 0.46
CA GLU A 71 -2.93 0.64 0.94
C GLU A 71 -3.07 0.57 2.46
N ILE A 72 -3.04 -0.65 3.02
CA ILE A 72 -3.22 -0.89 4.46
C ILE A 72 -2.03 -0.37 5.26
N ASN A 73 -0.80 -0.58 4.77
CA ASN A 73 0.41 -0.33 5.55
C ASN A 73 1.10 1.01 5.26
N CYS A 74 0.84 1.65 4.12
CA CYS A 74 1.61 2.81 3.67
C CYS A 74 0.75 4.00 3.23
N ALA A 75 -0.44 3.77 2.66
CA ALA A 75 -1.21 4.85 2.03
C ALA A 75 -1.75 5.90 3.01
N HIS A 76 -1.88 5.59 4.30
CA HIS A 76 -2.22 6.60 5.31
C HIS A 76 -1.21 7.76 5.36
N CYS A 77 0.08 7.49 5.13
CA CYS A 77 1.10 8.53 5.01
C CYS A 77 1.25 8.99 3.56
N HIS A 78 1.27 8.04 2.63
CA HIS A 78 1.50 8.22 1.21
C HIS A 78 0.19 8.43 0.45
N ASN A 79 -0.44 9.59 0.66
CA ASN A 79 -1.62 10.05 -0.07
C ASN A 79 -1.59 11.59 -0.20
N PRO A 80 -2.48 12.20 -1.03
CA PRO A 80 -2.46 13.64 -1.30
C PRO A 80 -2.61 14.56 -0.08
N GLN A 81 -3.19 14.06 1.02
CA GLN A 81 -3.46 14.81 2.25
C GLN A 81 -2.61 14.32 3.43
N GLY A 82 -1.88 13.22 3.26
CA GLY A 82 -1.11 12.59 4.32
C GLY A 82 0.21 13.33 4.65
N PRO A 83 0.87 12.93 5.75
CA PRO A 83 2.18 13.47 6.13
C PRO A 83 3.25 13.38 5.04
N ALA A 84 3.22 12.33 4.20
CA ALA A 84 4.19 12.14 3.12
C ALA A 84 3.73 12.73 1.78
N ARG A 85 2.67 13.57 1.73
CA ARG A 85 2.15 14.15 0.47
C ARG A 85 3.20 14.86 -0.37
N ASN A 86 4.16 15.55 0.27
CA ASN A 86 5.23 16.28 -0.41
C ASN A 86 6.22 15.34 -1.13
N SER A 87 6.18 14.03 -0.84
CA SER A 87 6.93 13.04 -1.62
C SER A 87 6.34 12.85 -3.01
N GLY A 88 5.05 13.13 -3.23
CA GLY A 88 4.30 12.82 -4.45
C GLY A 88 4.04 11.33 -4.69
N LEU A 89 4.43 10.45 -3.76
CA LEU A 89 4.17 9.02 -3.82
C LEU A 89 2.82 8.73 -3.18
N HIS A 90 1.89 8.18 -3.96
CA HIS A 90 0.53 7.85 -3.53
C HIS A 90 0.27 6.35 -3.66
N LEU A 91 -0.12 5.71 -2.55
CA LEU A 91 -0.19 4.25 -2.44
C LEU A 91 -1.61 3.71 -2.21
N HIS A 92 -2.64 4.52 -2.46
CA HIS A 92 -4.01 4.01 -2.48
C HIS A 92 -4.27 3.12 -3.71
N ILE A 93 -5.15 2.12 -3.55
CA ILE A 93 -5.46 1.16 -4.62
C ILE A 93 -6.13 1.79 -5.85
N ASP A 94 -6.69 3.00 -5.71
CA ASP A 94 -7.33 3.78 -6.78
C ASP A 94 -6.35 4.69 -7.55
N VAL A 95 -5.06 4.69 -7.18
CA VAL A 95 -4.02 5.43 -7.90
C VAL A 95 -3.64 4.68 -9.17
N HIS A 96 -4.24 5.03 -10.31
CA HIS A 96 -3.99 4.34 -11.58
C HIS A 96 -2.84 4.94 -12.40
N GLN A 97 -2.41 6.17 -12.10
CA GLN A 97 -1.32 6.81 -12.82
C GLN A 97 0.04 6.26 -12.37
N PRO A 98 0.87 5.67 -13.26
CA PRO A 98 2.12 5.03 -12.88
C PRO A 98 3.09 5.95 -12.13
N TYR A 99 3.22 7.22 -12.57
CA TYR A 99 4.11 8.18 -11.93
C TYR A 99 3.72 8.45 -10.47
N GLN A 100 2.43 8.68 -10.20
CA GLN A 100 1.93 8.90 -8.84
C GLN A 100 2.11 7.67 -7.94
N LEU A 101 2.02 6.46 -8.53
CA LEU A 101 2.33 5.21 -7.85
C LEU A 101 3.83 5.04 -7.54
N GLY A 102 4.71 5.85 -8.15
CA GLY A 102 6.15 5.83 -7.93
C GLY A 102 6.98 5.25 -9.09
N VAL A 103 6.34 4.83 -10.20
CA VAL A 103 7.05 4.27 -11.35
C VAL A 103 7.93 5.35 -12.01
N PHE A 104 9.25 5.14 -11.98
CA PHE A 104 10.27 6.11 -12.41
C PHE A 104 10.12 7.51 -11.81
N LYS A 105 9.46 7.59 -10.66
CA LYS A 105 9.28 8.84 -9.95
C LYS A 105 10.53 9.15 -9.14
N THR A 106 11.12 10.32 -9.32
CA THR A 106 12.25 10.74 -8.49
C THR A 106 11.79 11.15 -7.09
N PRO A 107 12.55 10.82 -6.03
CA PRO A 107 12.22 11.25 -4.68
C PRO A 107 12.45 12.76 -4.55
N VAL A 108 11.47 13.49 -4.00
CA VAL A 108 11.61 14.94 -3.76
C VAL A 108 12.50 15.21 -2.54
N ALA A 109 12.34 14.43 -1.46
CA ALA A 109 13.02 14.65 -0.19
C ALA A 109 13.19 13.35 0.62
N ALA A 110 13.91 12.36 0.07
CA ALA A 110 14.16 11.09 0.77
C ALA A 110 15.57 10.99 1.39
N GLY A 111 16.55 11.81 0.97
CA GLY A 111 17.91 11.82 1.54
C GLY A 111 18.53 10.41 1.64
N GLN A 112 18.91 10.01 2.85
CA GLN A 112 19.43 8.66 3.15
C GLN A 112 18.42 7.55 2.86
N GLY A 113 17.12 7.86 2.91
CA GLY A 113 16.03 6.93 2.59
C GLY A 113 16.02 6.45 1.13
N THR A 114 16.79 7.09 0.23
CA THR A 114 16.96 6.58 -1.13
C THR A 114 17.84 5.33 -1.20
N GLY A 115 18.75 5.14 -0.24
CA GLY A 115 19.79 4.11 -0.33
C GLY A 115 20.64 4.22 -1.60
N GLY A 116 20.80 5.42 -2.17
CA GLY A 116 21.54 5.67 -3.41
C GLY A 116 20.76 5.37 -4.70
N ARG A 117 19.47 5.04 -4.62
CA ARG A 117 18.62 4.74 -5.78
C ARG A 117 17.97 6.00 -6.34
N LEU A 118 17.66 5.98 -7.64
CA LEU A 118 17.16 7.14 -8.36
C LEU A 118 15.63 7.27 -8.33
N TYR A 119 14.90 6.16 -8.24
CA TYR A 119 13.45 6.14 -8.44
C TYR A 119 12.72 5.36 -7.35
N ASP A 120 11.49 5.79 -7.04
CA ASP A 120 10.63 5.13 -6.06
C ASP A 120 10.39 3.66 -6.42
N ILE A 121 10.00 3.40 -7.68
CA ILE A 121 9.83 2.08 -8.27
C ILE A 121 10.48 2.03 -9.66
N VAL A 122 11.25 0.97 -9.92
CA VAL A 122 11.81 0.63 -11.23
C VAL A 122 11.22 -0.71 -11.68
N PRO A 123 10.27 -0.73 -12.63
CA PRO A 123 9.66 -1.96 -13.13
C PRO A 123 10.70 -2.98 -13.60
N GLY A 124 10.52 -4.24 -13.17
CA GLY A 124 11.45 -5.34 -13.45
C GLY A 124 12.74 -5.31 -12.62
N LYS A 125 12.97 -4.28 -11.80
CA LYS A 125 14.22 -4.09 -11.05
C LYS A 125 13.99 -3.76 -9.58
N PRO A 126 13.57 -4.76 -8.78
CA PRO A 126 13.29 -4.58 -7.35
C PRO A 126 14.46 -3.96 -6.58
N ASP A 127 15.69 -4.44 -6.82
CA ASP A 127 16.87 -3.96 -6.08
C ASP A 127 17.32 -2.55 -6.45
N GLU A 128 16.83 -1.99 -7.56
CA GLU A 128 17.04 -0.57 -7.96
C GLU A 128 15.94 0.36 -7.43
N SER A 129 14.91 -0.17 -6.75
CA SER A 129 13.72 0.58 -6.31
C SER A 129 13.82 1.06 -4.86
N ILE A 130 13.59 2.35 -4.61
CA ILE A 130 13.64 2.93 -3.25
C ILE A 130 12.60 2.26 -2.34
N LEU A 131 11.39 2.00 -2.85
CA LEU A 131 10.31 1.38 -2.07
C LEU A 131 10.76 0.09 -1.38
N LEU A 132 11.35 -0.84 -2.14
CA LEU A 132 11.81 -2.12 -1.59
C LEU A 132 12.98 -1.94 -0.62
N PHE A 133 13.92 -1.04 -0.92
CA PHE A 133 15.03 -0.73 -0.01
C PHE A 133 14.52 -0.26 1.36
N ARG A 134 13.55 0.65 1.38
CA ARG A 134 12.99 1.18 2.64
C ARG A 134 12.20 0.13 3.42
N LEU A 135 11.63 -0.85 2.74
CA LEU A 135 11.03 -2.04 3.34
C LEU A 135 12.06 -3.04 3.88
N GLN A 136 13.32 -3.01 3.45
CA GLN A 136 14.33 -3.98 3.93
C GLN A 136 15.26 -3.40 5.00
N THR A 137 15.49 -2.09 4.99
CA THR A 137 16.42 -1.44 5.92
C THR A 137 15.81 -1.21 7.30
N THR A 138 16.64 -1.32 8.33
CA THR A 138 16.35 -0.92 9.71
C THR A 138 17.11 0.34 10.12
N HIS A 139 17.86 0.96 9.19
CA HIS A 139 18.66 2.14 9.49
C HIS A 139 17.76 3.35 9.81
N PRO A 140 18.01 4.07 10.93
CA PRO A 140 17.27 5.28 11.27
C PRO A 140 17.30 6.31 10.11
N GLY A 141 16.15 6.89 9.79
CA GLY A 141 15.99 7.84 8.69
C GLY A 141 15.86 7.22 7.29
N ALA A 142 15.98 5.89 7.16
CA ALA A 142 15.71 5.16 5.91
C ALA A 142 14.57 4.14 6.04
N VAL A 143 14.43 3.53 7.22
CA VAL A 143 13.38 2.55 7.52
C VAL A 143 11.98 3.14 7.31
N MET A 144 11.08 2.31 6.76
CA MET A 144 9.65 2.55 6.74
C MET A 144 8.86 1.37 7.33
N PRO A 145 7.77 1.63 8.08
CA PRO A 145 7.34 2.94 8.58
C PRO A 145 8.36 3.56 9.57
N GLU A 146 8.37 4.90 9.69
CA GLU A 146 9.41 5.64 10.45
C GLU A 146 9.41 5.33 11.96
N PHE A 147 8.29 4.83 12.48
CA PHE A 147 8.12 4.51 13.89
C PHE A 147 7.62 3.08 14.06
N GLY A 148 8.10 2.40 15.11
CA GLY A 148 7.54 1.12 15.57
C GLY A 148 8.04 -0.13 14.84
N ARG A 149 8.91 -0.01 13.83
CA ARG A 149 9.49 -1.17 13.15
C ARG A 149 10.92 -1.46 13.59
N SER A 150 11.10 -2.61 14.25
CA SER A 150 12.41 -3.16 14.61
C SER A 150 12.79 -4.41 13.82
N LEU A 151 11.81 -5.03 13.14
CA LEU A 151 11.98 -6.27 12.39
C LEU A 151 11.52 -6.11 10.94
N VAL A 152 12.21 -6.81 10.05
CA VAL A 152 11.79 -6.95 8.66
C VAL A 152 10.62 -7.94 8.60
N GLN A 153 9.63 -7.66 7.75
CA GLN A 153 8.53 -8.59 7.47
C GLN A 153 8.86 -9.24 6.13
N ASP A 154 9.48 -10.40 6.17
CA ASP A 154 10.08 -11.04 4.99
C ASP A 154 9.00 -11.37 3.95
N GLU A 155 7.81 -11.79 4.38
CA GLU A 155 6.71 -12.14 3.48
C GLU A 155 6.19 -10.92 2.70
N ALA A 156 6.15 -9.75 3.34
CA ALA A 156 5.76 -8.50 2.68
C ALA A 156 6.85 -8.02 1.72
N VAL A 157 8.12 -8.15 2.12
CA VAL A 157 9.28 -7.84 1.26
C VAL A 157 9.25 -8.71 0.01
N ASP A 158 8.99 -10.01 0.16
CA ASP A 158 8.92 -10.95 -0.95
C ASP A 158 7.74 -10.64 -1.88
N LEU A 159 6.56 -10.32 -1.33
CA LEU A 159 5.41 -9.89 -2.13
C LEU A 159 5.74 -8.65 -2.98
N ILE A 160 6.30 -7.60 -2.37
CA ILE A 160 6.63 -6.35 -3.07
C ILE A 160 7.79 -6.54 -4.05
N ARG A 161 8.78 -7.36 -3.70
CA ARG A 161 9.88 -7.73 -4.59
C ARG A 161 9.35 -8.42 -5.85
N GLN A 162 8.50 -9.43 -5.67
CA GLN A 162 7.89 -10.16 -6.79
C GLN A 162 7.03 -9.21 -7.64
N TRP A 163 6.20 -8.39 -7.00
CA TRP A 163 5.36 -7.42 -7.68
C TRP A 163 6.16 -6.48 -8.57
N ILE A 164 7.24 -5.86 -8.05
CA ILE A 164 8.10 -4.97 -8.83
C ILE A 164 8.79 -5.73 -9.98
N ALA A 165 9.24 -6.97 -9.73
CA ALA A 165 9.91 -7.79 -10.73
C ALA A 165 9.00 -8.17 -11.91
N GLU A 166 7.70 -8.39 -11.64
CA GLU A 166 6.70 -8.78 -12.65
C GLU A 166 5.95 -7.59 -13.26
N MET A 167 6.25 -6.35 -12.86
CA MET A 167 5.66 -5.16 -13.48
C MET A 167 5.95 -5.12 -14.98
N PRO A 168 4.99 -4.68 -15.81
CA PRO A 168 5.21 -4.50 -17.24
C PRO A 168 6.44 -3.61 -17.51
N PRO A 169 7.25 -3.93 -18.53
CA PRO A 169 8.36 -3.07 -18.92
C PRO A 169 7.86 -1.65 -19.22
N ALA A 170 8.48 -0.66 -18.59
CA ALA A 170 8.24 0.75 -18.85
C ALA A 170 9.57 1.48 -19.01
N THR A 171 9.52 2.68 -19.57
CA THR A 171 10.67 3.59 -19.58
C THR A 171 10.32 4.89 -18.84
N PRO A 172 11.31 5.66 -18.36
CA PRO A 172 11.04 6.93 -17.68
C PRO A 172 10.16 7.89 -18.50
N ALA A 173 10.28 7.88 -19.83
CA ALA A 173 9.46 8.70 -20.71
C ALA A 173 7.97 8.33 -20.70
N HIS A 174 7.63 7.04 -20.49
CA HIS A 174 6.24 6.56 -20.43
C HIS A 174 5.56 6.87 -19.09
N ALA A 175 6.36 7.07 -18.04
CA ALA A 175 5.87 7.33 -16.70
C ALA A 175 5.98 8.81 -16.33
N ALA A 176 6.07 9.74 -17.28
CA ALA A 176 6.29 11.15 -16.97
C ALA A 176 5.17 11.77 -16.12
N GLU A 177 5.55 12.74 -15.28
CA GLU A 177 4.66 13.59 -14.51
C GLU A 177 3.70 14.32 -15.47
N PRO A 178 2.37 14.26 -15.27
CA PRO A 178 1.45 14.99 -16.14
C PRO A 178 1.69 16.49 -15.97
N THR A 179 1.85 17.19 -17.10
CA THR A 179 1.90 18.67 -17.16
C THR A 179 0.60 19.32 -16.69
#